data_AF-A0A6V7V5W9-F1
#
_entry.id   AF-A0A6V7V5W9-F1
#
_cell.length_a   1.000
_cell.length_b   1.000
_cell.length_c   1.000
_cell.angle_alpha   90.00
_cell.angle_beta   90.00
_cell.angle_gamma   90.00
#
_symmetry.space_group_name_H-M   'P 1'
#
loop_
_entity.id
_entity.type
_entity.pdbx_description
1 polymer ?
#
loop_
_entity_poly.entity_id
_entity_poly.type
_entity_poly.pdbx_seq_one_letter_code
_entity_poly.pdbx_strand_id
1 'polypeptide(L)'
;MLYYYIFLFKLFLIILPTKSCITITTKRTLTKNSVGSLELNSIEHNRWGSVYVGNPEKEFQLLFQLNSTDFWLINENANLGFKEKDRTKQRYNKNKSSSSKLIKEGVKEGNINGILFQDNIEIGNIKIQNITFVSGITGFPNYLEFLDEIDGVFGLSPLKTEKSFLNLIFKEVNKPIITLYTRGYVLSS
;
A
#
# COMPACT_ATOMS: atom_id res chain seq x y z
N MET A 1 -56.94 -30.59 -54.27
CA MET A 1 -57.17 -29.88 -52.99
C MET A 1 -55.95 -29.06 -52.66
N LEU A 2 -56.12 -27.74 -52.55
CA LEU A 2 -55.17 -26.79 -51.94
C LEU A 2 -54.72 -27.28 -50.56
N TYR A 3 -53.45 -27.08 -50.19
CA TYR A 3 -53.09 -26.48 -48.89
C TYR A 3 -51.69 -25.85 -48.96
N TYR A 4 -51.66 -24.55 -48.64
CA TYR A 4 -50.51 -23.69 -48.41
C TYR A 4 -49.71 -24.16 -47.18
N TYR A 5 -48.37 -24.15 -47.26
CA TYR A 5 -47.54 -23.96 -46.07
C TYR A 5 -46.41 -22.97 -46.40
N ILE A 6 -46.65 -21.74 -45.96
CA ILE A 6 -45.65 -20.68 -45.82
C ILE A 6 -44.67 -21.14 -44.75
N PHE A 7 -43.41 -21.37 -45.11
CA PHE A 7 -42.34 -21.49 -44.13
C PHE A 7 -41.49 -20.21 -44.15
N LEU A 8 -41.56 -19.50 -43.03
CA LEU A 8 -40.91 -18.23 -42.77
C LEU A 8 -39.40 -18.28 -43.06
N PHE A 9 -38.94 -17.36 -43.90
CA PHE A 9 -37.53 -16.98 -43.94
C PHE A 9 -37.21 -16.26 -42.61
N LYS A 10 -36.77 -17.01 -41.60
CA LYS A 10 -36.15 -16.43 -40.41
C LYS A 10 -34.82 -15.83 -40.87
N LEU A 11 -34.85 -14.52 -41.11
CA LEU A 11 -33.67 -13.68 -41.23
C LEU A 11 -32.88 -13.79 -39.93
N PHE A 12 -31.94 -14.74 -39.85
CA PHE A 12 -30.94 -14.77 -38.81
C PHE A 12 -29.99 -13.61 -39.07
N LEU A 13 -30.26 -12.48 -38.43
CA LEU A 13 -29.27 -11.42 -38.26
C LEU A 13 -28.15 -12.02 -37.40
N ILE A 14 -27.11 -12.54 -38.06
CA ILE A 14 -25.86 -12.88 -37.40
C ILE A 14 -25.26 -11.54 -36.99
N ILE A 15 -25.61 -11.09 -35.80
CA ILE A 15 -24.85 -10.05 -35.10
C ILE A 15 -23.53 -10.74 -34.72
N LEU A 16 -22.57 -10.72 -35.65
CA LEU A 16 -21.18 -10.93 -35.29
C LEU A 16 -20.90 -9.90 -34.19
N PRO A 17 -20.46 -10.28 -32.99
CA PRO A 17 -19.99 -9.31 -32.03
C PRO A 17 -18.75 -8.69 -32.67
N THR A 18 -18.93 -7.56 -33.36
CA THR A 18 -17.82 -6.68 -33.67
C THR A 18 -17.26 -6.33 -32.31
N LYS A 19 -16.11 -6.91 -31.97
CA LYS A 19 -15.36 -6.59 -30.76
C LYS A 19 -14.97 -5.12 -30.87
N SER A 20 -15.86 -4.25 -30.43
CA SER A 20 -15.59 -2.84 -30.26
C SER A 20 -14.71 -2.74 -29.02
N CYS A 21 -13.40 -2.77 -29.22
CA CYS A 21 -12.45 -2.47 -28.17
C CYS A 21 -12.54 -0.97 -27.90
N ILE A 22 -13.16 -0.59 -26.79
CA ILE A 22 -13.03 0.76 -26.26
C ILE A 22 -11.74 0.76 -25.44
N THR A 23 -10.64 1.16 -26.08
CA THR A 23 -9.41 1.46 -25.35
C THR A 23 -9.59 2.82 -24.66
N ILE A 24 -9.97 2.82 -23.40
CA ILE A 24 -9.86 4.03 -22.56
C ILE A 24 -8.40 4.13 -22.12
N THR A 25 -7.53 4.65 -22.98
CA THR A 25 -6.16 5.02 -22.57
C THR A 25 -6.26 6.32 -21.79
N THR A 26 -6.54 6.26 -20.49
CA THR A 26 -6.33 7.41 -19.62
C THR A 26 -4.83 7.55 -19.38
N LYS A 27 -4.08 8.00 -20.39
CA LYS A 27 -2.70 8.47 -20.23
C LYS A 27 -2.76 9.82 -19.53
N ARG A 28 -3.15 9.82 -18.26
CA ARG A 28 -2.95 10.99 -17.40
C ARG A 28 -1.45 11.07 -17.15
N THR A 29 -0.79 11.98 -17.85
CA THR A 29 0.54 12.43 -17.48
C THR A 29 0.43 12.93 -16.05
N LEU A 30 0.93 12.16 -15.09
CA LEU A 30 1.19 12.67 -13.75
C LEU A 30 1.95 13.96 -13.94
N THR A 31 1.45 15.01 -13.31
CA THR A 31 1.89 16.38 -13.56
C THR A 31 3.42 16.44 -13.45
N LYS A 32 4.04 17.25 -14.33
CA LYS A 32 5.49 17.52 -14.38
C LYS A 32 6.08 18.09 -13.06
N ASN A 33 5.27 18.19 -12.01
CA ASN A 33 5.52 18.87 -10.73
C ASN A 33 5.26 17.95 -9.51
N SER A 34 5.29 16.62 -9.66
CA SER A 34 5.26 15.72 -8.49
C SER A 34 6.55 15.83 -7.69
N VAL A 35 6.46 16.09 -6.39
CA VAL A 35 7.63 16.11 -5.47
C VAL A 35 8.15 14.71 -5.21
N GLY A 36 7.29 13.70 -5.36
CA GLY A 36 7.65 12.29 -5.24
C GLY A 36 6.68 11.38 -5.98
N SER A 37 7.13 10.16 -6.27
CA SER A 37 6.33 9.12 -6.90
C SER A 37 6.76 7.75 -6.42
N LEU A 38 5.80 6.88 -6.14
CA LEU A 38 6.01 5.49 -5.75
C LEU A 38 5.14 4.59 -6.63
N GLU A 39 5.73 3.52 -7.17
CA GLU A 39 4.95 2.44 -7.78
C GLU A 39 4.46 1.50 -6.69
N LEU A 40 3.17 1.14 -6.75
CA LEU A 40 2.54 0.27 -5.76
C LEU A 40 2.24 -1.08 -6.37
N ASN A 41 2.56 -2.12 -5.61
CA ASN A 41 2.05 -3.46 -5.85
C ASN A 41 0.60 -3.56 -5.39
N SER A 42 -0.14 -4.50 -5.99
CA SER A 42 -1.56 -4.66 -5.71
C SER A 42 -2.05 -6.09 -5.85
N ILE A 43 -2.76 -6.57 -4.83
CA ILE A 43 -3.61 -7.76 -4.88
C ILE A 43 -4.96 -7.37 -4.27
N GLU A 44 -6.04 -7.62 -5.01
CA GLU A 44 -7.41 -7.24 -4.63
C GLU A 44 -7.52 -5.77 -4.17
N HIS A 45 -7.77 -5.54 -2.88
CA HIS A 45 -7.91 -4.23 -2.23
C HIS A 45 -6.64 -3.78 -1.51
N ASN A 46 -5.62 -4.63 -1.39
CA ASN A 46 -4.36 -4.32 -0.71
C ASN A 46 -3.40 -3.61 -1.66
N ARG A 47 -2.77 -2.53 -1.18
CA ARG A 47 -1.78 -1.75 -1.92
C ARG A 47 -0.55 -1.57 -1.04
N TRP A 48 0.61 -2.00 -1.52
CA TRP A 48 1.86 -1.87 -0.77
C TRP A 48 2.99 -1.39 -1.67
N GLY A 49 4.05 -0.90 -1.06
CA GLY A 49 5.24 -0.46 -1.78
C GLY A 49 6.39 -0.16 -0.84
N SER A 50 7.52 0.16 -1.46
CA SER A 50 8.78 0.40 -0.76
C SER A 50 8.76 1.70 0.05
N VAL A 51 9.10 1.60 1.33
CA VAL A 51 9.45 2.71 2.22
C VAL A 51 10.80 2.38 2.84
N TYR A 52 11.74 3.31 2.74
CA TYR A 52 13.06 3.15 3.32
C TYR A 52 13.07 3.76 4.72
N VAL A 53 13.66 3.07 5.68
CA VAL A 53 13.67 3.47 7.09
C VAL A 53 15.09 3.40 7.64
N GLY A 54 15.49 4.44 8.37
CA GLY A 54 16.76 4.50 9.08
C GLY A 54 17.92 5.08 8.29
N ASN A 55 19.10 5.09 8.93
CA ASN A 55 20.37 5.48 8.32
C ASN A 55 21.49 4.49 8.73
N PRO A 56 22.07 3.69 7.82
CA PRO A 56 21.73 3.61 6.41
C PRO A 56 20.30 3.14 6.18
N GLU A 57 19.73 3.58 5.07
CA GLU A 57 18.36 3.29 4.67
C GLU A 57 18.15 1.78 4.47
N LYS A 58 17.08 1.25 5.03
CA LYS A 58 16.64 -0.13 4.85
C LYS A 58 15.25 -0.16 4.25
N GLU A 59 15.07 -0.91 3.18
CA GLU A 59 13.77 -1.04 2.51
C GLU A 59 12.79 -1.88 3.34
N PHE A 60 11.53 -1.47 3.38
CA PHE A 60 10.38 -2.22 3.90
C PHE A 60 9.24 -2.13 2.91
N GLN A 61 8.49 -3.22 2.73
CA GLN A 61 7.29 -3.25 1.92
C GLN A 61 6.06 -3.01 2.81
N LEU A 62 5.46 -1.82 2.73
CA LEU A 62 4.42 -1.40 3.66
C LEU A 62 3.05 -1.36 3.03
N LEU A 63 2.04 -1.90 3.73
CA LEU A 63 0.64 -1.79 3.35
C LEU A 63 0.13 -0.37 3.57
N PHE A 64 -0.30 0.30 2.52
CA PHE A 64 -0.90 1.64 2.61
C PHE A 64 -2.38 1.55 2.96
N GLN A 65 -2.75 2.11 4.12
CA GLN A 65 -4.13 2.11 4.62
C GLN A 65 -4.69 3.53 4.65
N LEU A 66 -5.58 3.85 3.71
CA LEU A 66 -6.19 5.19 3.60
C LEU A 66 -7.11 5.56 4.78
N ASN A 67 -7.60 4.56 5.52
CA ASN A 67 -8.54 4.72 6.63
C ASN A 67 -7.92 4.41 8.00
N SER A 68 -6.59 4.30 8.08
CA SER A 68 -5.86 4.07 9.33
C SER A 68 -4.79 5.13 9.56
N THR A 69 -4.48 5.37 10.83
CA THR A 69 -3.40 6.27 11.25
C THR A 69 -2.19 5.50 11.77
N ASP A 70 -2.28 4.17 11.80
CA ASP A 70 -1.25 3.30 12.36
C ASP A 70 0.01 3.35 11.51
N PHE A 71 1.18 3.44 12.16
CA PHE A 71 2.45 3.12 11.51
C PHE A 71 3.22 2.17 12.40
N TRP A 72 3.37 0.94 11.92
CA TRP A 72 4.19 -0.05 12.60
C TRP A 72 5.02 -0.88 11.63
N LEU A 73 6.17 -1.31 12.14
CA LEU A 73 7.10 -2.23 11.50
C LEU A 73 7.30 -3.45 12.39
N ILE A 74 7.59 -4.60 11.81
CA ILE A 74 7.90 -5.81 12.58
C ILE A 74 9.24 -5.63 13.31
N ASN A 75 9.26 -5.84 14.63
CA ASN A 75 10.48 -5.81 15.43
C ASN A 75 11.38 -7.02 15.12
N GLU A 76 12.69 -6.85 15.25
CA GLU A 76 13.66 -7.95 15.11
C GLU A 76 13.40 -9.14 16.05
N ASN A 77 12.83 -8.89 17.23
CA ASN A 77 12.53 -9.91 18.24
C ASN A 77 11.06 -10.36 18.21
N ALA A 78 10.27 -9.91 17.23
CA ALA A 78 8.87 -10.31 17.12
C ALA A 78 8.75 -11.81 16.77
N ASN A 79 7.75 -12.48 17.33
CA ASN A 79 7.35 -13.81 16.89
C ASN A 79 5.96 -13.71 16.27
N LEU A 80 5.87 -13.92 14.95
CA LEU A 80 4.61 -13.79 14.24
C LEU A 80 3.75 -15.07 14.32
N GLY A 81 4.30 -16.19 14.81
CA GLY A 81 3.58 -17.45 14.97
C GLY A 81 3.51 -18.33 13.72
N PHE A 82 3.88 -17.82 12.54
CA PHE A 82 3.88 -18.56 11.26
C PHE A 82 5.30 -18.90 10.78
N LYS A 83 5.80 -20.09 11.13
CA LYS A 83 7.24 -20.45 11.08
C LYS A 83 7.98 -20.19 9.75
N GLU A 84 7.36 -20.40 8.60
CA GLU A 84 8.03 -20.25 7.31
C GLU A 84 8.12 -18.78 6.89
N LYS A 85 6.99 -18.07 6.92
CA LYS A 85 6.86 -16.68 6.49
C LYS A 85 7.51 -15.71 7.47
N ASP A 86 7.59 -16.07 8.74
CA ASP A 86 8.24 -15.27 9.79
C ASP A 86 9.72 -15.00 9.48
N ARG A 87 10.40 -15.92 8.78
CA ARG A 87 11.82 -15.78 8.43
C ARG A 87 12.11 -14.87 7.25
N THR A 88 11.13 -14.64 6.38
CA THR A 88 11.31 -13.83 5.16
C THR A 88 10.99 -12.35 5.38
N LYS A 89 10.25 -12.03 6.44
CA LYS A 89 9.86 -10.65 6.76
C LYS A 89 11.03 -9.74 7.08
N GLN A 90 10.98 -8.53 6.54
CA GLN A 90 11.89 -7.46 6.84
C GLN A 90 11.61 -6.93 8.26
N ARG A 91 12.60 -7.01 9.14
CA ARG A 91 12.50 -6.56 10.52
C ARG A 91 13.30 -5.30 10.81
N TYR A 92 12.69 -4.43 11.62
CA TYR A 92 13.30 -3.24 12.18
C TYR A 92 14.23 -3.62 13.34
N ASN A 93 15.47 -3.14 13.26
CA ASN A 93 16.49 -3.29 14.28
C ASN A 93 17.08 -1.89 14.54
N LYS A 94 16.84 -1.36 15.74
CA LYS A 94 17.29 -0.02 16.14
C LYS A 94 18.82 0.16 16.06
N ASN A 95 19.59 -0.89 16.28
CA ASN A 95 21.06 -0.84 16.31
C ASN A 95 21.66 -0.78 14.89
N LYS A 96 20.84 -0.99 13.86
CA LYS A 96 21.25 -0.87 12.45
C LYS A 96 20.95 0.51 11.85
N SER A 97 20.34 1.41 12.62
CA SER A 97 20.04 2.77 12.18
C SER A 97 20.65 3.78 13.15
N SER A 98 21.52 4.66 12.64
CA SER A 98 22.12 5.74 13.42
C SER A 98 21.16 6.89 13.72
N SER A 99 20.03 6.97 13.00
CA SER A 99 18.97 7.97 13.22
C SER A 99 17.84 7.47 14.12
N SER A 100 17.86 6.18 14.49
CA SER A 100 16.88 5.58 15.39
C SER A 100 16.96 6.21 16.79
N LYS A 101 15.81 6.67 17.29
CA LYS A 101 15.64 7.21 18.63
C LYS A 101 14.51 6.47 19.36
N LEU A 102 14.83 5.88 20.51
CA LEU A 102 13.82 5.32 21.40
C LEU A 102 12.97 6.44 22.00
N ILE A 103 11.65 6.32 21.90
CA ILE A 103 10.70 7.27 22.49
C ILE A 103 10.03 6.69 23.72
N LYS A 104 9.54 5.45 23.62
CA LYS A 104 8.82 4.80 24.72
C LYS A 104 8.85 3.29 24.58
N GLU A 105 9.19 2.59 25.66
CA GLU A 105 9.01 1.14 25.76
C GLU A 105 7.57 0.82 26.18
N GLY A 106 7.03 -0.31 25.69
CA GLY A 106 5.69 -0.78 26.06
C GLY A 106 4.59 0.17 25.58
N VAL A 107 4.25 0.07 24.30
CA VAL A 107 3.13 0.79 23.69
C VAL A 107 2.16 -0.17 23.03
N LYS A 108 0.89 0.24 22.99
CA LYS A 108 -0.17 -0.44 22.26
C LYS A 108 -0.80 0.53 21.27
N GLU A 109 -0.74 0.21 19.99
CA GLU A 109 -1.38 0.94 18.90
C GLU A 109 -2.34 -0.02 18.18
N GLY A 110 -3.65 0.23 18.32
CA GLY A 110 -4.67 -0.74 17.96
C GLY A 110 -4.46 -2.07 18.68
N ASN A 111 -4.20 -3.13 17.91
CA ASN A 111 -3.90 -4.46 18.43
C ASN A 111 -2.39 -4.75 18.58
N ILE A 112 -1.54 -3.91 18.00
CA ILE A 112 -0.09 -4.10 17.99
C ILE A 112 0.49 -3.67 19.34
N ASN A 113 1.22 -4.56 20.00
CA ASN A 113 2.02 -4.23 21.18
C ASN A 113 3.49 -4.15 20.78
N GLY A 114 4.22 -3.14 21.25
CA GLY A 114 5.61 -2.96 20.84
C GLY A 114 6.33 -1.81 21.55
N ILE A 115 7.30 -1.23 20.84
CA ILE A 115 8.17 -0.15 21.31
C ILE A 115 8.03 1.02 20.34
N LEU A 116 7.85 2.23 20.87
CA LEU A 116 7.75 3.44 20.07
C LEU A 116 9.14 3.99 19.76
N PHE A 117 9.44 4.10 18.48
CA PHE A 117 10.66 4.71 17.96
C PHE A 117 10.36 5.94 17.13
N GLN A 118 11.36 6.79 16.99
CA GLN A 118 11.47 7.76 15.91
C GLN A 118 12.62 7.36 15.00
N ASP A 119 12.44 7.48 13.69
CA ASP A 119 13.52 7.34 12.73
C ASP A 119 13.25 8.18 11.48
N ASN A 120 14.23 8.28 10.59
CA ASN A 120 14.08 8.90 9.28
C ASN A 120 13.45 7.90 8.32
N ILE A 121 12.64 8.40 7.39
CA ILE A 121 12.11 7.60 6.28
C ILE A 121 12.29 8.29 4.94
N GLU A 122 12.32 7.49 3.88
CA GLU A 122 12.17 7.94 2.51
C GLU A 122 11.04 7.17 1.82
N ILE A 123 10.13 7.92 1.18
CA ILE A 123 9.02 7.37 0.41
C ILE A 123 8.89 8.10 -0.93
N GLY A 124 9.07 7.38 -2.04
CA GLY A 124 8.93 7.95 -3.38
C GLY A 124 9.77 9.21 -3.61
N ASN A 125 11.02 9.23 -3.13
CA ASN A 125 11.96 10.36 -3.14
C ASN A 125 11.66 11.51 -2.15
N ILE A 126 10.66 11.35 -1.27
CA ILE A 126 10.37 12.31 -0.20
C ILE A 126 11.02 11.81 1.08
N LYS A 127 11.95 12.60 1.64
CA LYS A 127 12.62 12.28 2.91
C LYS A 127 11.91 12.99 4.06
N ILE A 128 11.59 12.25 5.12
CA ILE A 128 10.92 12.76 6.30
C ILE A 128 11.71 12.33 7.52
N GLN A 129 12.02 13.29 8.39
CA GLN A 129 12.84 13.04 9.56
C GLN A 129 12.01 12.82 10.82
N ASN A 130 12.56 12.06 11.76
CA ASN A 130 12.03 11.88 13.11
C ASN A 130 10.57 11.40 13.15
N ILE A 131 10.21 10.51 12.24
CA ILE A 131 8.85 10.01 12.16
C ILE A 131 8.63 8.92 13.19
N THR A 132 7.52 9.00 13.92
CA THR A 132 7.24 8.12 15.04
C THR A 132 6.48 6.88 14.57
N PHE A 133 6.91 5.68 14.97
CA PHE A 133 6.21 4.44 14.66
C PHE A 133 6.37 3.39 15.76
N VAL A 134 5.48 2.41 15.77
CA VAL A 134 5.58 1.26 16.66
C VAL A 134 6.43 0.17 16.00
N SER A 135 7.53 -0.20 16.64
CA SER A 135 8.21 -1.46 16.36
C SER A 135 7.46 -2.58 17.09
N GLY A 136 6.58 -3.27 16.36
CA GLY A 136 5.64 -4.25 16.88
C GLY A 136 6.32 -5.56 17.28
N ILE A 137 5.91 -6.12 18.41
CA ILE A 137 6.42 -7.38 18.99
C ILE A 137 5.36 -8.47 18.96
N THR A 138 4.09 -8.12 19.23
CA THR A 138 2.94 -9.04 19.20
C THR A 138 1.65 -8.35 18.76
N GLY A 139 0.59 -9.13 18.56
CA GLY A 139 -0.76 -8.61 18.24
C GLY A 139 -0.96 -8.30 16.75
N PHE A 140 -0.11 -8.88 15.91
CA PHE A 140 -0.16 -8.71 14.47
C PHE A 140 -1.44 -9.26 13.85
N PRO A 141 -1.94 -8.64 12.78
CA PRO A 141 -3.13 -9.10 12.09
C PRO A 141 -2.87 -10.36 11.27
N ASN A 142 -3.86 -11.25 11.19
CA ASN A 142 -3.77 -12.54 10.51
C ASN A 142 -3.47 -12.42 9.00
N TYR A 143 -3.75 -11.27 8.37
CA TYR A 143 -3.46 -11.10 6.94
C TYR A 143 -1.95 -11.18 6.62
N LEU A 144 -1.06 -10.97 7.61
CA LEU A 144 0.38 -11.15 7.40
C LEU A 144 0.75 -12.61 7.10
N GLU A 145 -0.11 -13.56 7.45
CA GLU A 145 0.04 -14.97 7.06
C GLU A 145 -0.19 -15.19 5.57
N PHE A 146 -0.95 -14.32 4.89
CA PHE A 146 -1.30 -14.50 3.47
C PHE A 146 -0.59 -13.53 2.53
N LEU A 147 -0.04 -12.44 3.06
CA LEU A 147 0.66 -11.41 2.30
C LEU A 147 2.14 -11.40 2.69
N ASP A 148 2.93 -12.23 2.02
CA ASP A 148 4.34 -12.50 2.36
C ASP A 148 5.24 -11.32 2.14
N GLU A 149 4.85 -10.42 1.25
CA GLU A 149 5.59 -9.22 0.90
C GLU A 149 5.46 -8.14 1.96
N ILE A 150 4.46 -8.16 2.84
CA ILE A 150 4.17 -7.01 3.71
C ILE A 150 4.92 -7.08 5.04
N ASP A 151 5.72 -6.07 5.33
CA ASP A 151 6.58 -5.96 6.52
C ASP A 151 6.01 -5.02 7.60
N GLY A 152 4.90 -4.36 7.30
CA GLY A 152 4.29 -3.35 8.17
C GLY A 152 3.10 -2.66 7.52
N VAL A 153 2.57 -1.66 8.23
CA VAL A 153 1.45 -0.83 7.77
C VAL A 153 1.88 0.63 7.78
N PHE A 154 1.45 1.37 6.77
CA PHE A 154 1.62 2.81 6.68
C PHE A 154 0.25 3.49 6.52
N GLY A 155 -0.26 4.02 7.63
CA GLY A 155 -1.54 4.72 7.71
C GLY A 155 -1.51 6.09 7.04
N LEU A 156 -2.47 6.33 6.16
CA LEU A 156 -2.67 7.57 5.41
C LEU A 156 -3.99 8.27 5.77
N SER A 157 -4.60 7.96 6.91
CA SER A 157 -5.74 8.74 7.38
C SER A 157 -5.25 10.08 7.96
N PRO A 158 -5.91 11.20 7.64
CA PRO A 158 -5.59 12.48 8.26
C PRO A 158 -5.96 12.42 9.75
N LEU A 159 -5.04 12.84 10.63
CA LEU A 159 -5.40 13.15 12.03
C LEU A 159 -5.77 14.62 12.14
N LYS A 160 -6.67 14.94 13.09
CA LYS A 160 -6.85 16.32 13.58
C LYS A 160 -5.59 16.87 14.28
N THR A 161 -4.61 16.02 14.58
CA THR A 161 -3.35 16.40 15.21
C THR A 161 -2.25 16.58 14.17
N GLU A 162 -1.34 17.53 14.39
CA GLU A 162 -0.20 17.80 13.50
C GLU A 162 0.78 16.62 13.31
N LYS A 163 0.59 15.53 14.08
CA LYS A 163 1.50 14.39 14.12
C LYS A 163 1.14 13.26 13.14
N SER A 164 0.06 13.38 12.35
CA SER A 164 -0.19 12.36 11.31
C SER A 164 0.86 12.40 10.20
N PHE A 165 1.15 11.23 9.65
CA PHE A 165 2.00 11.04 8.48
C PHE A 165 1.62 11.95 7.31
N LEU A 166 0.32 11.99 6.99
CA LEU A 166 -0.18 12.87 5.95
C LEU A 166 0.17 14.33 6.21
N ASN A 167 0.00 14.81 7.45
CA ASN A 167 0.31 16.19 7.79
C ASN A 167 1.81 16.48 7.67
N LEU A 168 2.68 15.51 7.99
CA LEU A 168 4.13 15.64 7.80
C LEU A 168 4.52 15.65 6.32
N ILE A 169 3.98 14.73 5.51
CA ILE A 169 4.17 14.74 4.05
C ILE A 169 3.69 16.05 3.44
N PHE A 170 2.55 16.57 3.90
CA PHE A 170 1.97 17.82 3.42
C PHE A 170 2.80 19.06 3.74
N LYS A 171 3.66 19.02 4.77
CA LYS A 171 4.64 20.09 5.03
C LYS A 171 5.76 20.12 3.99
N GLU A 172 6.05 18.99 3.35
CA GLU A 172 7.12 18.84 2.35
C GLU A 172 6.67 19.11 0.90
N VAL A 173 5.38 19.41 0.67
CA VAL A 173 4.83 19.61 -0.69
C VAL A 173 4.10 20.95 -0.84
N ASN A 174 4.26 21.58 -2.01
CA ASN A 174 3.62 22.87 -2.32
C ASN A 174 2.08 22.82 -2.34
N LYS A 175 1.50 21.63 -2.55
CA LYS A 175 0.06 21.39 -2.52
C LYS A 175 -0.22 20.07 -1.78
N PRO A 176 -1.10 20.06 -0.76
CA PRO A 176 -1.37 18.88 0.06
C PRO A 176 -2.30 17.89 -0.68
N ILE A 177 -1.81 17.33 -1.79
CA ILE A 177 -2.56 16.42 -2.65
C ILE A 177 -1.75 15.14 -2.82
N ILE A 178 -2.31 14.02 -2.37
CA ILE A 178 -1.85 12.68 -2.76
C ILE A 178 -2.71 12.19 -3.91
N THR A 179 -2.07 11.72 -4.98
CA THR A 179 -2.77 11.10 -6.10
C THR A 179 -2.46 9.61 -6.10
N LEU A 180 -3.46 8.79 -5.80
CA LEU A 180 -3.42 7.36 -6.07
C LEU A 180 -3.99 7.14 -7.47
N TYR A 181 -3.21 6.50 -8.34
CA TYR A 181 -3.68 6.08 -9.65
C TYR A 181 -3.36 4.61 -9.84
N THR A 182 -4.28 3.87 -10.44
CA THR A 182 -4.08 2.47 -10.80
C THR A 182 -3.94 2.37 -12.32
N ARG A 183 -3.01 1.54 -12.79
CA ARG A 183 -2.99 1.11 -14.19
C ARG A 183 -3.78 -0.19 -14.27
N GLY A 184 -5.04 -0.10 -14.68
CA GLY A 184 -5.85 -1.28 -14.94
C GLY A 184 -5.45 -1.93 -16.27
N TYR A 185 -5.22 -3.23 -16.28
CA TYR A 185 -5.28 -4.06 -17.48
C TYR A 185 -6.59 -4.83 -17.44
N VAL A 186 -7.46 -4.62 -18.43
CA VAL A 186 -8.67 -5.43 -18.58
C VAL A 186 -8.28 -6.69 -19.32
N LEU A 187 -8.16 -7.81 -18.61
CA LEU A 187 -8.09 -9.12 -19.23
C LEU A 187 -9.53 -9.53 -19.61
N SER A 188 -9.83 -9.58 -20.90
CA SER A 188 -11.09 -10.11 -21.39
C SER A 188 -11.04 -11.64 -21.39
N SER A 189 -11.90 -12.29 -20.59
CA SER A 189 -12.26 -13.71 -20.71
C SER A 189 -13.09 -13.95 -21.98
#